data_AF-X6NIG6-F1
#
_entry.id   AF-X6NIG6-F1
#
_cell.length_a   1.000
_cell.length_b   1.000
_cell.length_c   1.000
_cell.angle_alpha   90.00
_cell.angle_beta   90.00
_cell.angle_gamma   90.00
#
_symmetry.space_group_name_H-M   'P 1'
#
loop_
_entity.id
_entity.type
_entity.pdbx_description
1 polymer ?
#
loop_
_entity_poly.entity_id
_entity_poly.type
_entity_poly.pdbx_seq_one_letter_code
_entity_poly.pdbx_strand_id
1 'polypeptide(L)'
;MECQIMDEINYCFLKEQLLRQRIHLFHHLKPHTQSHILRTTDNITFPILNYIDIPGIRELLAFYHSNAQSNEEIKEVLSCFCVVFKKKKDTFKSKNTTTAGLSKKPVNSSSAPLYYDVIKQPMDLSQIKSNVNNYYYKSKQQFINDFKLMINNCKIYNAKHNIYHTMALELDQYFDTLTQDL
;
A
#
# COMPACT_ATOMS: atom_id res chain seq x y z
N MET A 1 -30.13 17.44 8.69
CA MET A 1 -30.35 16.04 8.28
C MET A 1 -29.61 15.18 9.28
N GLU A 2 -30.34 14.48 10.14
CA GLU A 2 -29.75 13.56 11.10
C GLU A 2 -29.80 12.14 10.50
N CYS A 3 -28.65 11.47 10.41
CA CYS A 3 -28.61 10.07 10.00
C CYS A 3 -29.08 9.19 11.16
N GLN A 4 -30.16 8.44 10.97
CA GLN A 4 -30.63 7.42 11.91
C GLN A 4 -30.09 6.05 11.51
N ILE A 5 -29.65 5.29 12.51
CA ILE A 5 -29.28 3.86 12.37
C ILE A 5 -30.57 3.05 12.46
N MET A 6 -30.76 2.11 11.53
CA MET A 6 -31.91 1.22 11.51
C MET A 6 -31.55 -0.07 12.25
N ASP A 7 -32.13 -0.27 13.42
CA ASP A 7 -31.76 -1.38 14.31
C ASP A 7 -32.05 -2.77 13.72
N GLU A 8 -32.91 -2.85 12.69
CA GLU A 8 -33.23 -4.09 11.99
C GLU A 8 -32.12 -4.55 11.04
N ILE A 9 -31.15 -3.68 10.73
CA ILE A 9 -30.07 -3.97 9.79
C ILE A 9 -28.82 -4.38 10.56
N ASN A 10 -28.33 -5.58 10.28
CA ASN A 10 -27.04 -6.01 10.81
C ASN A 10 -25.89 -5.39 10.00
N TYR A 11 -25.45 -4.20 10.42
CA TYR A 11 -24.42 -3.42 9.74
C TYR A 11 -23.06 -4.14 9.61
N CYS A 12 -22.77 -5.12 10.47
CA CYS A 12 -21.54 -5.91 10.39
C CYS A 12 -21.48 -6.78 9.12
N PHE A 13 -22.63 -7.21 8.61
CA PHE A 13 -22.74 -8.03 7.40
C PHE A 13 -23.40 -7.28 6.23
N LEU A 14 -23.51 -5.94 6.34
CA LEU A 14 -24.20 -5.11 5.36
C LEU A 14 -23.67 -5.33 3.94
N LYS A 15 -22.36 -5.48 3.79
CA LYS A 15 -21.72 -5.72 2.49
C LYS A 15 -22.19 -7.03 1.85
N GLU A 16 -22.25 -8.13 2.62
CA GLU A 16 -22.75 -9.40 2.10
C GLU A 16 -24.26 -9.37 1.85
N GLN A 17 -25.02 -8.70 2.73
CA GLN A 17 -26.48 -8.54 2.56
C GLN A 17 -26.81 -7.75 1.29
N LEU A 18 -26.13 -6.63 1.04
CA LEU A 18 -26.29 -5.83 -0.18
C LEU A 18 -25.90 -6.61 -1.44
N LEU A 19 -24.81 -7.41 -1.37
CA LEU A 19 -24.40 -8.26 -2.48
C LEU A 19 -25.49 -9.30 -2.81
N ARG A 20 -26.04 -9.98 -1.79
CA ARG A 20 -27.13 -10.94 -1.97
C ARG A 20 -28.39 -10.29 -2.54
N GLN A 21 -28.77 -9.13 -2.03
CA GLN A 21 -29.91 -8.38 -2.55
C GLN A 21 -29.72 -8.00 -4.02
N ARG A 22 -28.52 -7.52 -4.39
CA ARG A 22 -28.19 -7.19 -5.77
C ARG A 22 -28.26 -8.41 -6.70
N ILE A 23 -27.73 -9.56 -6.26
CA ILE A 23 -27.80 -10.81 -7.03
C ILE A 23 -29.26 -11.26 -7.19
N HIS A 24 -30.04 -11.21 -6.10
CA HIS A 24 -31.44 -11.59 -6.11
C HIS A 24 -32.28 -10.69 -7.04
N LEU A 25 -32.11 -9.37 -6.94
CA LEU A 25 -32.74 -8.40 -7.83
C LEU A 25 -32.35 -8.68 -9.28
N PHE A 26 -31.07 -8.95 -9.55
CA PHE A 26 -30.63 -9.27 -10.91
C PHE A 26 -31.32 -10.53 -11.45
N HIS A 27 -31.41 -11.60 -10.65
CA HIS A 27 -32.14 -12.82 -11.03
C HIS A 27 -33.63 -12.57 -11.27
N HIS A 28 -34.27 -11.74 -10.46
CA HIS A 28 -35.68 -11.39 -10.61
C HIS A 28 -35.92 -10.50 -11.83
N LEU A 29 -35.00 -9.57 -12.12
CA LEU A 29 -35.10 -8.66 -13.27
C LEU A 29 -34.73 -9.35 -14.59
N LYS A 30 -33.86 -10.36 -14.57
CA LYS A 30 -33.39 -11.08 -15.77
C LYS A 30 -34.52 -11.58 -16.69
N PRO A 31 -35.61 -12.23 -16.22
CA PRO A 31 -36.70 -12.65 -17.10
C PRO A 31 -37.56 -11.50 -17.63
N HIS A 32 -37.62 -10.36 -16.93
CA HIS A 32 -38.42 -9.20 -17.34
C HIS A 32 -37.64 -8.19 -18.19
N THR A 33 -36.31 -8.22 -18.10
CA THR A 33 -35.42 -7.31 -18.81
C THR A 33 -34.79 -8.01 -20.01
N GLN A 34 -34.97 -7.46 -21.20
CA GLN A 34 -34.25 -7.90 -22.41
C GLN A 34 -32.80 -7.40 -22.45
N SER A 35 -32.24 -6.98 -21.30
CA SER A 35 -30.88 -6.45 -21.19
C SER A 35 -29.80 -7.49 -21.55
N HIS A 36 -30.13 -8.78 -21.45
CA HIS A 36 -29.28 -9.90 -21.85
C HIS A 36 -29.41 -10.28 -23.34
N ILE A 37 -30.39 -9.72 -24.06
CA ILE A 37 -30.60 -9.97 -25.48
C ILE A 37 -29.73 -8.99 -26.26
N LEU A 38 -28.69 -9.52 -26.91
CA LEU A 38 -27.89 -8.76 -27.86
C LEU A 38 -28.75 -8.48 -29.10
N ARG A 39 -29.18 -7.23 -29.28
CA ARG A 39 -29.90 -6.81 -30.49
C ARG A 39 -28.89 -6.63 -31.61
N THR A 40 -29.08 -7.35 -32.71
CA THR A 40 -28.35 -7.11 -33.94
C THR A 40 -28.77 -5.76 -34.49
N THR A 41 -27.86 -4.79 -34.51
CA THR A 41 -28.05 -3.55 -35.26
C THR A 41 -27.55 -3.77 -36.68
N ASP A 42 -28.30 -3.30 -37.68
CA ASP A 42 -28.04 -3.57 -39.10
C ASP A 42 -26.67 -3.06 -39.63
N ASN A 43 -25.90 -2.35 -38.80
CA ASN A 43 -24.63 -1.70 -39.17
C ASN A 43 -23.39 -2.17 -38.37
N ILE A 44 -23.45 -3.26 -37.60
CA ILE A 44 -22.24 -3.81 -36.94
C ILE A 44 -21.72 -5.00 -37.74
N THR A 45 -20.58 -4.83 -38.38
CA THR A 45 -19.92 -5.80 -39.27
C THR A 45 -19.16 -6.92 -38.54
N PHE A 46 -19.17 -6.94 -37.21
CA PHE A 46 -18.39 -7.89 -36.41
C PHE A 46 -19.29 -8.65 -35.42
N PRO A 47 -19.20 -9.99 -35.34
CA PRO A 47 -19.96 -10.76 -34.37
C PRO A 47 -19.45 -10.46 -32.95
N ILE A 48 -20.30 -9.90 -32.11
CA ILE A 48 -20.02 -9.73 -30.67
C ILE A 48 -20.25 -11.07 -30.00
N LEU A 49 -19.19 -11.87 -29.88
CA LEU A 49 -19.21 -13.21 -29.24
C LEU A 49 -19.05 -13.11 -27.72
N ASN A 50 -18.37 -12.05 -27.24
CA ASN A 50 -18.14 -11.77 -25.84
C ASN A 50 -18.44 -10.30 -25.53
N TYR A 51 -18.88 -9.99 -24.30
CA TYR A 51 -19.12 -8.61 -23.86
C TYR A 51 -17.85 -7.74 -23.96
N ILE A 52 -16.67 -8.37 -23.94
CA ILE A 52 -15.36 -7.72 -24.12
C ILE A 52 -15.16 -7.21 -25.55
N ASP A 53 -15.85 -7.77 -26.55
CA ASP A 53 -15.71 -7.37 -27.96
C ASP A 53 -16.48 -6.08 -28.28
N ILE A 54 -17.27 -5.58 -27.32
CA ILE A 54 -18.00 -4.32 -27.44
C ILE A 54 -16.99 -3.16 -27.40
N PRO A 55 -16.92 -2.31 -28.45
CA PRO A 55 -16.07 -1.12 -28.45
C PRO A 55 -16.34 -0.25 -27.23
N GLY A 56 -15.29 0.15 -26.52
CA GLY A 56 -15.35 0.91 -25.27
C GLY A 56 -15.28 0.03 -24.02
N ILE A 57 -15.79 -1.21 -24.03
CA ILE A 57 -15.71 -2.12 -22.88
C ILE A 57 -14.30 -2.66 -22.71
N ARG A 58 -13.64 -3.08 -23.79
CA ARG A 58 -12.25 -3.55 -23.75
C ARG A 58 -11.30 -2.47 -23.23
N GLU A 59 -11.46 -1.24 -23.73
CA GLU A 59 -10.65 -0.09 -23.36
C GLU A 59 -10.89 0.30 -21.89
N LEU A 60 -12.14 0.26 -21.45
CA LEU A 60 -12.52 0.49 -20.05
C LEU A 60 -11.97 -0.60 -19.13
N LEU A 61 -12.06 -1.88 -19.51
CA LEU A 61 -11.48 -2.99 -18.76
C LEU A 61 -9.96 -2.87 -18.67
N ALA A 62 -9.28 -2.53 -19.77
CA ALA A 62 -7.84 -2.29 -19.76
C ALA A 62 -7.47 -1.16 -18.78
N PHE A 63 -8.24 -0.06 -18.77
CA PHE A 63 -8.09 1.01 -17.80
C PHE A 63 -8.32 0.54 -16.35
N TYR A 64 -9.36 -0.25 -16.10
CA TYR A 64 -9.61 -0.84 -14.77
C TYR A 64 -8.51 -1.82 -14.36
N HIS A 65 -7.98 -2.64 -15.27
CA HIS A 65 -6.88 -3.57 -15.00
C HIS A 65 -5.57 -2.86 -14.71
N SER A 66 -5.23 -1.80 -15.46
CA SER A 66 -4.05 -0.97 -15.14
C SER A 66 -4.18 -0.29 -13.78
N ASN A 67 -5.37 0.18 -13.41
CA ASN A 67 -5.62 0.75 -12.09
C ASN A 67 -5.70 -0.32 -10.98
N ALA A 68 -6.12 -1.55 -11.32
CA ALA A 68 -6.13 -2.67 -10.39
C ALA A 68 -4.71 -3.09 -10.03
N GLN A 69 -3.80 -3.12 -11.01
CA GLN A 69 -2.38 -3.40 -10.78
C GLN A 69 -1.73 -2.33 -9.89
N SER A 70 -1.96 -1.05 -10.17
CA SER A 70 -1.46 0.02 -9.29
C SER A 70 -2.07 -0.04 -7.88
N ASN A 71 -3.33 -0.46 -7.76
CA ASN A 71 -3.96 -0.67 -6.46
C ASN A 71 -3.39 -1.87 -5.71
N GLU A 72 -2.99 -2.93 -6.42
CA GLU A 72 -2.31 -4.10 -5.82
C GLU A 72 -0.94 -3.71 -5.28
N GLU A 73 -0.14 -2.97 -6.06
CA GLU A 73 1.18 -2.48 -5.67
C GLU A 73 1.09 -1.53 -4.46
N ILE A 74 0.08 -0.66 -4.40
CA ILE A 74 -0.18 0.21 -3.25
C ILE A 74 -0.54 -0.61 -2.01
N LYS A 75 -1.36 -1.66 -2.14
CA LYS A 75 -1.68 -2.56 -1.02
C LYS A 75 -0.43 -3.28 -0.52
N GLU A 76 0.46 -3.70 -1.40
CA GLU A 76 1.74 -4.33 -1.02
C GLU A 76 2.62 -3.36 -0.23
N VAL A 77 2.75 -2.11 -0.67
CA VAL A 77 3.48 -1.06 0.07
C VAL A 77 2.87 -0.87 1.45
N LEU A 78 1.55 -0.73 1.55
CA LEU A 78 0.85 -0.55 2.82
C LEU A 78 0.99 -1.78 3.72
N SER A 79 0.99 -2.99 3.15
CA SER A 79 1.23 -4.25 3.87
C SER A 79 2.65 -4.30 4.42
N CYS A 80 3.67 -4.03 3.59
CA CYS A 80 5.07 -3.95 4.00
C CYS A 80 5.27 -2.94 5.12
N PHE A 81 4.72 -1.72 4.95
CA PHE A 81 4.73 -0.68 5.98
C PHE A 81 4.06 -1.18 7.28
N CYS A 82 2.90 -1.82 7.19
CA CYS A 82 2.24 -2.38 8.36
C CYS A 82 3.08 -3.46 9.04
N VAL A 83 3.72 -4.38 8.32
CA VAL A 83 4.55 -5.45 8.91
C VAL A 83 5.74 -4.85 9.66
N VAL A 84 6.47 -3.94 9.01
CA VAL A 84 7.67 -3.28 9.56
C VAL A 84 7.32 -2.48 10.82
N PHE A 85 6.19 -1.78 10.82
CA PHE A 85 5.80 -0.90 11.93
C PHE A 85 4.86 -1.57 12.98
N LYS A 86 4.15 -2.66 12.67
CA LYS A 86 3.35 -3.45 13.64
C LYS A 86 4.20 -4.44 14.43
N LYS A 87 5.07 -5.24 13.80
CA LYS A 87 5.97 -6.14 14.57
C LYS A 87 6.86 -5.36 15.54
N LYS A 88 7.18 -4.10 15.19
CA LYS A 88 7.85 -3.16 16.09
C LYS A 88 7.13 -2.94 17.43
N LYS A 89 5.81 -3.13 17.50
CA LYS A 89 5.03 -2.92 18.74
C LYS A 89 5.10 -4.12 19.70
N ASP A 90 5.26 -5.33 19.16
CA ASP A 90 5.22 -6.57 19.95
C ASP A 90 6.61 -7.06 20.37
N THR A 91 7.64 -6.85 19.54
CA THR A 91 9.02 -7.29 19.85
C THR A 91 9.78 -6.30 20.76
N PHE A 92 9.38 -5.01 20.82
CA PHE A 92 10.10 -3.95 21.56
C PHE A 92 9.59 -3.66 22.98
N LYS A 93 8.50 -4.28 23.45
CA LYS A 93 8.12 -4.18 24.87
C LYS A 93 9.09 -4.91 25.82
N SER A 94 9.89 -5.85 25.29
CA SER A 94 10.75 -6.75 26.09
C SER A 94 12.22 -6.33 26.16
N LYS A 95 12.71 -5.43 25.30
CA LYS A 95 14.10 -4.96 25.34
C LYS A 95 14.12 -3.45 25.08
N ASN A 96 14.64 -2.68 26.03
CA ASN A 96 14.89 -1.24 25.95
C ASN A 96 15.98 -0.88 24.90
N THR A 97 16.08 -1.60 23.79
CA THR A 97 17.00 -1.31 22.68
C THR A 97 16.37 -0.25 21.80
N THR A 98 16.50 0.97 22.25
CA THR A 98 16.02 2.19 21.65
C THR A 98 16.36 2.29 20.14
N THR A 99 15.48 1.89 19.22
CA THR A 99 15.54 2.31 17.79
C THR A 99 15.56 3.85 17.59
N ALA A 100 15.65 4.65 18.65
CA ALA A 100 15.92 6.09 18.61
C ALA A 100 17.33 6.44 18.14
N GLY A 101 18.17 5.46 17.79
CA GLY A 101 19.36 5.72 16.97
C GLY A 101 19.03 6.12 15.54
N LEU A 102 17.85 5.77 15.03
CA LEU A 102 17.36 6.23 13.74
C LEU A 102 16.39 7.37 13.93
N SER A 103 16.69 8.45 13.22
CA SER A 103 16.01 9.71 13.41
C SER A 103 14.54 9.56 13.01
N LYS A 104 13.65 9.68 14.00
CA LYS A 104 12.19 9.74 13.78
C LYS A 104 11.78 10.97 12.96
N LYS A 105 12.69 11.93 12.85
CA LYS A 105 12.60 13.22 12.18
C LYS A 105 13.91 13.42 11.40
N PRO A 106 14.00 14.40 10.48
CA PRO A 106 15.26 14.73 9.82
C PRO A 106 16.40 14.98 10.82
N VAL A 107 17.62 14.57 10.47
CA VAL A 107 18.82 14.79 11.28
C VAL A 107 19.12 16.29 11.36
N ASN A 108 19.23 16.85 12.56
CA ASN A 108 19.58 18.26 12.73
C ASN A 108 21.10 18.45 12.62
N SER A 109 21.55 19.35 11.75
CA SER A 109 22.97 19.71 11.57
C SER A 109 23.67 20.14 12.87
N SER A 110 22.93 20.72 13.82
CA SER A 110 23.47 21.15 15.11
C SER A 110 23.87 19.97 16.00
N SER A 111 23.16 18.86 15.88
CA SER A 111 23.44 17.61 16.62
C SER A 111 24.34 16.64 15.86
N ALA A 112 24.52 16.85 14.56
CA ALA A 112 25.31 16.01 13.67
C ALA A 112 26.16 16.91 12.75
N PRO A 113 27.35 17.34 13.22
CA PRO A 113 28.24 18.19 12.45
C PRO A 113 28.58 17.59 11.09
N LEU A 114 28.55 18.41 10.04
CA LEU A 114 28.88 18.02 8.66
C LEU A 114 28.00 16.89 8.08
N TYR A 115 26.85 16.59 8.68
CA TYR A 115 25.99 15.47 8.22
C TYR A 115 25.59 15.60 6.76
N TYR A 116 25.15 16.77 6.33
CA TYR A 116 24.72 17.04 4.96
C TYR A 116 25.88 17.18 3.96
N ASP A 117 27.11 17.33 4.45
CA ASP A 117 28.30 17.29 3.61
C ASP A 117 28.69 15.84 3.28
N VAL A 118 28.51 14.94 4.26
CA VAL A 118 28.81 13.51 4.14
C VAL A 118 27.67 12.76 3.44
N ILE A 119 26.41 13.00 3.83
CA ILE A 119 25.23 12.28 3.35
C ILE A 119 24.53 13.07 2.24
N LYS A 120 24.54 12.49 1.03
CA LYS A 120 24.02 13.16 -0.18
C LYS A 120 22.51 13.07 -0.35
N GLN A 121 21.90 12.00 0.14
CA GLN A 121 20.45 11.78 0.08
C GLN A 121 19.92 11.47 1.48
N PRO A 122 19.68 12.48 2.32
CA PRO A 122 19.12 12.30 3.65
C PRO A 122 17.75 11.61 3.59
N MET A 123 17.50 10.69 4.52
CA MET A 123 16.22 9.99 4.64
C MET A 123 15.94 9.67 6.10
N ASP A 124 14.69 9.74 6.51
CA ASP A 124 14.24 9.51 7.89
C ASP A 124 12.83 8.93 7.95
N LEU A 125 12.43 8.42 9.12
CA LEU A 125 11.15 7.71 9.29
C LEU A 125 9.92 8.61 9.09
N SER A 126 10.01 9.92 9.38
CA SER A 126 8.89 10.84 9.13
C SER A 126 8.69 11.07 7.64
N GLN A 127 9.77 11.19 6.87
CA GLN A 127 9.71 11.30 5.43
C GLN A 127 9.13 10.02 4.80
N ILE A 128 9.63 8.84 5.19
CA ILE A 128 9.12 7.55 4.70
C ILE A 128 7.62 7.42 5.02
N LYS A 129 7.20 7.76 6.24
CA LYS A 129 5.78 7.74 6.62
C LYS A 129 4.94 8.70 5.76
N SER A 130 5.44 9.91 5.50
CA SER A 130 4.76 10.86 4.63
C SER A 130 4.65 10.34 3.20
N ASN A 131 5.72 9.73 2.67
CA ASN A 131 5.73 9.16 1.32
C ASN A 131 4.70 8.03 1.18
N VAL A 132 4.55 7.16 2.20
CA VAL A 132 3.49 6.14 2.24
C VAL A 132 2.10 6.79 2.24
N ASN A 133 1.86 7.76 3.13
CA ASN A 133 0.56 8.41 3.26
C ASN A 133 0.13 9.18 2.00
N ASN A 134 1.09 9.71 1.26
CA ASN A 134 0.87 10.47 0.04
C ASN A 134 0.88 9.59 -1.23
N TYR A 135 0.88 8.25 -1.08
CA TYR A 135 0.97 7.29 -2.19
C TYR A 135 2.14 7.54 -3.15
N TYR A 136 3.27 8.03 -2.62
CA TYR A 136 4.46 8.33 -3.40
C TYR A 136 5.11 7.05 -3.97
N TYR A 137 5.09 5.97 -3.17
CA TYR A 137 5.67 4.70 -3.58
C TYR A 137 4.73 3.95 -4.51
N LYS A 138 5.22 3.71 -5.74
CA LYS A 138 4.51 2.93 -6.76
C LYS A 138 4.79 1.43 -6.68
N SER A 139 5.78 1.02 -5.88
CA SER A 139 6.07 -0.39 -5.66
C SER A 139 6.70 -0.62 -4.29
N LYS A 140 6.57 -1.86 -3.76
CA LYS A 140 7.21 -2.24 -2.49
C LYS A 140 8.73 -2.01 -2.52
N GLN A 141 9.35 -2.20 -3.68
CA GLN A 141 10.80 -2.01 -3.84
C GLN A 141 11.24 -0.57 -3.60
N GLN A 142 10.44 0.43 -4.01
CA GLN A 142 10.78 1.83 -3.76
C GLN A 142 10.77 2.15 -2.26
N PHE A 143 9.78 1.63 -1.53
CA PHE A 143 9.73 1.73 -0.07
C PHE A 143 10.94 1.05 0.60
N ILE A 144 11.28 -0.17 0.16
CA ILE A 144 12.44 -0.93 0.67
C ILE A 144 13.74 -0.14 0.44
N ASN A 145 13.90 0.45 -0.73
CA ASN A 145 15.10 1.23 -1.08
C ASN A 145 15.27 2.45 -0.18
N ASP A 146 14.21 3.23 0.07
CA ASP A 146 14.26 4.39 0.97
C ASP A 146 14.56 3.97 2.41
N PHE A 147 14.00 2.86 2.86
CA PHE A 147 14.29 2.33 4.20
C PHE A 147 15.76 1.89 4.33
N LYS A 148 16.30 1.18 3.32
CA LYS A 148 17.72 0.81 3.27
C LYS A 148 18.63 2.02 3.14
N LEU A 149 18.22 3.05 2.40
CA LEU A 149 18.96 4.32 2.29
C LEU A 149 19.11 4.96 3.67
N MET A 150 18.03 5.05 4.44
CA MET A 150 18.06 5.58 5.81
C MET A 150 19.05 4.80 6.71
N ILE A 151 19.02 3.46 6.66
CA ILE A 151 19.96 2.61 7.42
C ILE A 151 21.39 2.82 6.96
N ASN A 152 21.63 2.85 5.65
CA ASN A 152 22.95 3.05 5.06
C ASN A 152 23.53 4.42 5.40
N ASN A 153 22.73 5.48 5.36
CA ASN A 153 23.13 6.82 5.79
C ASN A 153 23.60 6.82 7.25
N CYS A 154 22.89 6.09 8.12
CA CYS A 154 23.30 5.92 9.52
C CYS A 154 24.66 5.21 9.63
N LYS A 155 24.87 4.12 8.88
CA LYS A 155 26.13 3.36 8.86
C LYS A 155 27.31 4.16 8.28
N ILE A 156 27.07 5.00 7.27
CA ILE A 156 28.10 5.82 6.61
C ILE A 156 28.55 6.96 7.52
N TYR A 157 27.60 7.67 8.13
CA TYR A 157 27.91 8.81 8.97
C TYR A 157 28.53 8.40 10.31
N ASN A 158 28.04 7.32 10.92
CA ASN A 158 28.50 6.89 12.24
C ASN A 158 29.64 5.86 12.12
N ALA A 159 30.73 6.08 12.85
CA ALA A 159 31.86 5.16 12.91
C ALA A 159 31.46 3.77 13.44
N LYS A 160 32.16 2.71 13.02
CA LYS A 160 31.82 1.30 13.32
C LYS A 160 31.66 0.96 14.80
N HIS A 161 32.37 1.67 15.68
CA HIS A 161 32.32 1.48 17.14
C HIS A 161 31.22 2.32 17.81
N ASN A 162 30.55 3.20 17.08
CA ASN A 162 29.45 4.01 17.59
C ASN A 162 28.20 3.12 17.75
N ILE A 163 27.49 3.30 18.87
CA ILE A 163 26.24 2.58 19.15
C ILE A 163 25.24 2.68 18.00
N TYR A 164 25.12 3.85 17.34
CA TYR A 164 24.20 4.04 16.23
C TYR A 164 24.55 3.20 15.00
N HIS A 165 25.84 2.94 14.77
CA HIS A 165 26.28 2.05 13.69
C HIS A 165 25.88 0.60 13.99
N THR A 166 26.12 0.13 15.22
CA THR A 166 25.71 -1.22 15.65
C THR A 166 24.20 -1.41 15.55
N MET A 167 23.42 -0.41 15.99
CA MET A 167 21.97 -0.46 15.91
C MET A 167 21.45 -0.45 14.46
N ALA A 168 22.13 0.27 13.57
CA ALA A 168 21.79 0.25 12.14
C ALA A 168 22.03 -1.14 11.53
N LEU A 169 23.09 -1.85 11.92
CA LEU A 169 23.36 -3.23 11.48
C LEU A 169 22.30 -4.21 11.97
N GLU A 170 21.93 -4.14 13.25
CA GLU A 170 20.86 -4.99 13.82
C GLU A 170 19.53 -4.76 13.11
N LEU A 171 19.21 -3.50 12.79
CA LEU A 171 17.98 -3.19 12.06
C LEU A 171 18.03 -3.68 10.61
N ASP A 172 19.18 -3.57 9.93
CA ASP A 172 19.34 -4.06 8.56
C ASP A 172 19.07 -5.56 8.48
N GLN A 173 19.67 -6.33 9.39
CA GLN A 173 19.44 -7.77 9.50
C GLN A 173 17.97 -8.10 9.76
N TYR A 174 17.35 -7.41 10.73
CA TYR A 174 15.94 -7.59 11.03
C TYR A 174 15.05 -7.26 9.82
N PHE A 175 15.35 -6.16 9.13
CA PHE A 175 14.59 -5.72 7.96
C PHE A 175 14.74 -6.70 6.79
N ASP A 176 15.93 -7.26 6.56
CA ASP A 176 16.16 -8.29 5.56
C ASP A 176 15.35 -9.55 5.86
N THR A 177 15.28 -10.00 7.13
CA THR A 177 14.41 -11.14 7.48
C THR A 177 12.93 -10.85 7.24
N LEU A 178 12.47 -9.62 7.45
CA LEU A 178 11.06 -9.26 7.21
C LEU A 178 10.72 -9.17 5.73
N THR A 179 11.68 -8.77 4.90
CA THR A 179 11.47 -8.55 3.46
C THR A 179 11.73 -9.79 2.62
N GLN A 180 12.43 -10.81 3.15
CA GLN A 180 12.53 -12.12 2.51
C GLN A 180 11.20 -12.90 2.51
N ASP A 181 10.34 -12.65 3.50
CA ASP A 181 9.04 -13.32 3.66
C ASP A 181 7.87 -12.63 2.90
N LEU A 182 8.14 -11.54 2.18
CA LEU A 182 7.14 -10.64 1.53
C LEU A 182 7.31 -10.53 0.01
#